data_AF-A0A9E7MAW8-F1
#
_entry.id   AF-A0A9E7MAW8-F1
#
_cell.length_a   1.000
_cell.length_b   1.000
_cell.length_c   1.000
_cell.angle_alpha   90.00
_cell.angle_beta   90.00
_cell.angle_gamma   90.00
#
_symmetry.space_group_name_H-M   'P 1'
#
loop_
_entity.id
_entity.type
_entity.pdbx_description
1 polymer ?
#
loop_
_entity_poly.entity_id
_entity_poly.type
_entity_poly.pdbx_seq_one_letter_code
_entity_poly.pdbx_strand_id
1 'polypeptide(L)'
;MVIEMRPPTRRERVYIALWEIGKSRIAQLAEITELKYPYVHREVRRLEKEGVIINNAGTVEIIDRKAFVMLWSEDKRAIFERVRPARVKMMPSTEVLLSGSGALWVIGKVVSPTGGIVYLEKPGDISKLRSGRGHTFSIYTYDDFVFRFAKELRGFRIPPWGMVLADLLAQGMYTRLFEEVFEEVVRNGGD
;
A
#
# COMPACT_ATOMS: atom_id res chain seq x y z
N MET A 1 -8.60 22.11 -13.09
CA MET A 1 -9.62 21.22 -12.50
C MET A 1 -8.90 19.97 -12.02
N VAL A 2 -8.64 19.87 -10.71
CA VAL A 2 -8.00 18.67 -10.13
C VAL A 2 -9.13 17.69 -9.89
N ILE A 3 -9.20 16.63 -10.69
CA ILE A 3 -10.18 15.56 -10.47
C ILE A 3 -9.84 14.95 -9.11
N GLU A 4 -10.78 15.02 -8.18
CA GLU A 4 -10.63 14.44 -6.84
C GLU A 4 -10.60 12.91 -6.99
N MET A 5 -9.39 12.36 -7.16
CA MET A 5 -9.22 10.92 -7.32
C MET A 5 -9.16 10.30 -5.93
N ARG A 6 -10.32 9.90 -5.40
CA ARG A 6 -10.37 8.99 -4.26
C ARG A 6 -10.55 7.58 -4.81
N PRO A 7 -9.46 6.81 -5.02
CA PRO A 7 -9.61 5.41 -5.35
C PRO A 7 -10.48 4.69 -4.31
N PRO A 8 -11.15 3.58 -4.64
CA PRO A 8 -11.92 2.80 -3.67
C PRO A 8 -10.98 2.12 -2.65
N THR A 9 -10.52 2.88 -1.65
CA THR A 9 -9.56 2.48 -0.62
C THR A 9 -10.16 1.72 0.54
N ARG A 10 -11.50 1.65 0.65
CA ARG A 10 -12.19 1.01 1.78
C ARG A 10 -11.74 -0.44 1.98
N ARG A 11 -11.56 -1.18 0.90
CA ARG A 11 -11.08 -2.56 0.97
C ARG A 11 -9.65 -2.64 1.45
N GLU A 12 -8.80 -1.72 1.01
CA GLU A 12 -7.40 -1.67 1.44
C GLU A 12 -7.23 -1.29 2.90
N ARG A 13 -8.15 -0.53 3.51
CA ARG A 13 -8.12 -0.34 4.97
C ARG A 13 -8.14 -1.70 5.69
N VAL A 14 -8.96 -2.65 5.21
CA VAL A 14 -9.00 -4.02 5.74
C VAL A 14 -7.67 -4.74 5.50
N TYR A 15 -7.05 -4.55 4.33
CA TYR A 15 -5.78 -5.19 4.01
C TYR A 15 -4.63 -4.69 4.88
N ILE A 16 -4.51 -3.36 5.00
CA ILE A 16 -3.53 -2.69 5.85
C ILE A 16 -3.70 -3.15 7.30
N ALA A 17 -4.94 -3.11 7.81
CA ALA A 17 -5.22 -3.51 9.19
C ALA A 17 -4.84 -4.99 9.44
N LEU A 18 -5.25 -5.91 8.57
CA LEU A 18 -4.87 -7.33 8.69
C LEU A 18 -3.36 -7.55 8.60
N TRP A 19 -2.68 -6.82 7.72
CA TRP A 19 -1.25 -6.97 7.52
C TRP A 19 -0.43 -6.50 8.73
N GLU A 20 -0.79 -5.34 9.29
CA GLU A 20 -0.04 -4.69 10.37
C GLU A 20 -0.41 -5.24 11.76
N ILE A 21 -1.68 -5.54 12.01
CA ILE A 21 -2.15 -6.05 13.32
C ILE A 21 -1.97 -7.57 13.39
N GLY A 22 -2.01 -8.25 12.25
CA GLY A 22 -2.05 -9.70 12.20
C GLY A 22 -3.37 -10.24 12.74
N LYS A 23 -3.28 -11.14 13.73
CA LYS A 23 -4.44 -11.86 14.28
C LYS A 23 -5.40 -10.91 15.00
N SER A 24 -6.61 -10.75 14.46
CA SER A 24 -7.56 -9.72 14.90
C SER A 24 -9.01 -10.21 14.89
N ARG A 25 -9.86 -9.69 15.79
CA ARG A 25 -11.31 -9.94 15.71
C ARG A 25 -11.95 -9.09 14.60
N ILE A 26 -13.00 -9.59 13.94
CA ILE A 26 -13.75 -8.81 12.93
C ILE A 26 -14.29 -7.49 13.50
N ALA A 27 -14.76 -7.50 14.75
CA ALA A 27 -15.22 -6.29 15.43
C ALA A 27 -14.09 -5.25 15.60
N GLN A 28 -12.89 -5.70 15.99
CA GLN A 28 -11.72 -4.84 16.11
C GLN A 28 -11.27 -4.30 14.76
N LEU A 29 -11.30 -5.13 13.70
CA LEU A 29 -11.02 -4.67 12.33
C LEU A 29 -12.01 -3.61 11.89
N ALA A 30 -13.30 -3.76 12.21
CA ALA A 30 -14.34 -2.76 11.91
C ALA A 30 -14.08 -1.44 12.62
N GLU A 31 -13.70 -1.49 13.89
CA GLU A 31 -13.34 -0.31 14.68
C GLU A 31 -12.11 0.40 14.11
N ILE A 32 -11.01 -0.32 13.93
CA ILE A 32 -9.73 0.27 13.46
C ILE A 32 -9.87 0.85 12.06
N THR A 33 -10.53 0.13 11.15
CA THR A 33 -10.73 0.62 9.77
C THR A 33 -11.78 1.71 9.64
N GLU A 34 -12.55 1.97 10.72
CA GLU A 34 -13.73 2.85 10.74
C GLU A 34 -14.80 2.42 9.71
N LEU A 35 -14.86 1.13 9.41
CA LEU A 35 -15.79 0.56 8.44
C LEU A 35 -16.93 -0.16 9.18
N LYS A 36 -18.12 -0.15 8.57
CA LYS A 36 -19.26 -0.87 9.13
C LYS A 36 -18.96 -2.37 9.21
N TYR A 37 -19.27 -2.99 10.34
CA TYR A 37 -19.05 -4.43 10.58
C TYR A 37 -19.53 -5.33 9.42
N PRO A 38 -20.72 -5.14 8.81
CA PRO A 38 -21.13 -5.96 7.67
C PRO A 38 -20.21 -5.87 6.44
N TYR A 39 -19.58 -4.71 6.22
CA TYR A 39 -18.61 -4.54 5.14
C TYR A 39 -17.35 -5.35 5.43
N VAL A 40 -16.76 -5.18 6.61
CA VAL A 40 -15.54 -5.89 7.02
C VAL A 40 -15.76 -7.40 7.02
N HIS A 41 -16.88 -7.85 7.58
CA HIS A 41 -17.24 -9.27 7.58
C HIS A 41 -17.39 -9.84 6.15
N ARG A 42 -17.93 -9.07 5.19
CA ARG A 42 -17.99 -9.50 3.79
C ARG A 42 -16.60 -9.58 3.15
N GLU A 43 -15.72 -8.62 3.40
CA GLU A 43 -14.35 -8.66 2.89
C GLU A 43 -13.55 -9.82 3.50
N VAL A 44 -13.74 -10.10 4.79
CA VAL A 44 -13.17 -11.29 5.46
C VAL A 44 -13.68 -12.57 4.79
N ARG A 45 -14.98 -12.74 4.58
CA ARG A 45 -15.50 -13.93 3.88
C ARG A 45 -14.96 -14.07 2.46
N ARG A 46 -14.69 -12.96 1.77
CA ARG A 46 -14.07 -12.99 0.45
C ARG A 46 -12.63 -13.49 0.55
N LEU A 47 -11.81 -12.91 1.41
CA LEU A 47 -10.42 -13.32 1.63
C LEU A 47 -10.31 -14.79 2.09
N GLU A 48 -11.25 -15.26 2.92
CA GLU A 48 -11.32 -16.66 3.35
C GLU A 48 -11.62 -17.60 2.18
N LYS A 49 -12.52 -17.23 1.27
CA LYS A 49 -12.80 -18.01 0.04
C LYS A 49 -11.60 -18.11 -0.89
N GLU A 50 -10.77 -17.07 -0.92
CA GLU A 50 -9.52 -17.03 -1.68
C GLU A 50 -8.38 -17.80 -0.98
N GLY A 51 -8.62 -18.35 0.22
CA GLY A 51 -7.67 -19.18 0.94
C GLY A 51 -6.48 -18.43 1.54
N VAL A 52 -6.51 -17.10 1.58
CA VAL A 52 -5.38 -16.28 2.08
C VAL A 52 -5.45 -15.99 3.57
N ILE A 53 -6.62 -16.18 4.18
CA ILE A 53 -6.86 -16.03 5.62
C ILE A 53 -7.66 -17.22 6.17
N ILE A 54 -7.65 -17.36 7.50
CA ILE A 54 -8.60 -18.19 8.24
C ILE A 54 -9.45 -17.32 9.16
N ASN A 55 -10.70 -17.72 9.39
CA ASN A 55 -11.61 -17.07 10.34
C ASN A 55 -12.15 -18.07 11.37
N ASN A 56 -11.54 -18.10 12.55
CA ASN A 56 -11.92 -18.98 13.65
C ASN A 56 -12.82 -18.21 14.64
N ALA A 57 -14.12 -18.47 14.57
CA ALA A 57 -15.13 -17.86 15.46
C ALA A 57 -15.04 -16.32 15.51
N GLY A 58 -14.81 -15.68 14.36
CA GLY A 58 -14.68 -14.21 14.26
C GLY A 58 -13.27 -13.68 14.52
N THR A 59 -12.29 -14.56 14.75
CA THR A 59 -10.86 -14.21 14.82
C THR A 59 -10.20 -14.52 13.49
N VAL A 60 -9.65 -13.50 12.86
CA VAL A 60 -9.08 -13.53 11.52
C VAL A 60 -7.57 -13.51 11.58
N GLU A 61 -6.92 -14.32 10.76
CA GLU A 61 -5.45 -14.40 10.66
C GLU A 61 -5.03 -14.70 9.21
N ILE A 62 -3.97 -14.03 8.74
CA ILE A 62 -3.38 -14.29 7.42
C ILE A 62 -2.57 -15.58 7.50
N ILE A 63 -2.91 -16.57 6.68
CA ILE A 63 -2.19 -17.86 6.61
C ILE A 63 -1.19 -17.92 5.46
N ASP A 64 -1.39 -17.11 4.41
CA ASP A 64 -0.46 -16.97 3.30
C ASP A 64 -0.27 -15.49 2.96
N ARG A 65 0.79 -14.90 3.54
CA ARG A 65 1.13 -13.48 3.31
C ARG A 65 1.47 -13.17 1.85
N LYS A 66 2.02 -14.14 1.12
CA LYS A 66 2.42 -13.93 -0.28
C LYS A 66 1.18 -13.91 -1.17
N ALA A 67 0.32 -14.91 -1.05
CA ALA A 67 -0.94 -14.96 -1.78
C ALA A 67 -1.84 -13.77 -1.43
N PHE A 68 -1.85 -13.35 -0.16
CA PHE A 68 -2.55 -12.14 0.28
C PHE A 68 -2.07 -10.87 -0.45
N VAL A 69 -0.75 -10.68 -0.57
CA VAL A 69 -0.15 -9.55 -1.29
C VAL A 69 -0.42 -9.63 -2.79
N MET A 70 -0.40 -10.82 -3.38
CA MET A 70 -0.76 -11.02 -4.79
C MET A 70 -2.21 -10.58 -5.06
N LEU A 71 -3.15 -11.01 -4.22
CA LEU A 71 -4.56 -10.59 -4.31
C LEU A 71 -4.73 -9.08 -4.11
N TRP A 72 -4.00 -8.48 -3.15
CA TRP A 72 -4.00 -7.03 -2.97
C TRP A 72 -3.46 -6.33 -4.24
N SER A 73 -2.42 -6.86 -4.88
CA SER A 73 -1.86 -6.27 -6.10
C SER A 73 -2.83 -6.27 -7.28
N GLU A 74 -3.71 -7.26 -7.40
CA GLU A 74 -4.73 -7.32 -8.44
C GLU A 74 -5.78 -6.21 -8.24
N ASP A 75 -6.24 -6.04 -6.99
CA ASP A 75 -7.16 -4.94 -6.64
C ASP A 75 -6.50 -3.56 -6.87
N LYS A 76 -5.21 -3.43 -6.56
CA LYS A 76 -4.40 -2.23 -6.83
C LYS A 76 -4.29 -1.93 -8.32
N ARG A 77 -4.07 -2.94 -9.15
CA ARG A 77 -3.98 -2.76 -10.60
C ARG A 77 -5.28 -2.18 -11.16
N ALA A 78 -6.43 -2.70 -10.71
CA ALA A 78 -7.73 -2.14 -11.09
C ALA A 78 -7.91 -0.68 -10.64
N ILE A 79 -7.33 -0.29 -9.50
CA ILE A 79 -7.28 1.11 -9.07
C ILE A 79 -6.41 1.95 -10.01
N PHE A 80 -5.18 1.53 -10.29
CA PHE A 80 -4.23 2.28 -11.12
C PHE A 80 -4.69 2.41 -12.58
N GLU A 81 -5.39 1.42 -13.12
CA GLU A 81 -5.97 1.48 -14.47
C GLU A 81 -7.08 2.53 -14.58
N ARG A 82 -7.87 2.70 -13.51
CA ARG A 82 -8.97 3.67 -13.45
C ARG A 82 -8.47 5.07 -13.13
N VAL A 83 -7.41 5.17 -12.34
CA VAL A 83 -6.88 6.42 -11.83
C VAL A 83 -5.71 6.86 -12.70
N ARG A 84 -5.86 7.92 -13.53
CA ARG A 84 -4.74 8.55 -14.23
C ARG A 84 -3.87 9.34 -13.24
N PRO A 85 -2.70 8.83 -12.81
CA PRO A 85 -1.91 9.54 -11.83
C PRO A 85 -1.29 10.81 -12.43
N ALA A 86 -1.06 11.81 -11.58
CA ALA A 86 -0.22 12.93 -11.96
C ALA A 86 1.24 12.48 -11.97
N ARG A 87 1.93 12.63 -13.10
CA ARG A 87 3.38 12.41 -13.17
C ARG A 87 4.10 13.69 -12.82
N VAL A 88 4.89 13.66 -11.77
CA VAL A 88 5.56 14.85 -11.23
C VAL A 88 7.03 14.55 -11.00
N LYS A 89 7.88 15.46 -11.46
CA LYS A 89 9.31 15.45 -11.15
C LYS A 89 9.54 16.17 -9.81
N MET A 90 10.03 15.43 -8.83
CA MET A 90 10.23 15.92 -7.47
C MET A 90 11.40 15.24 -6.77
N MET A 91 11.93 15.92 -5.74
CA MET A 91 12.70 15.26 -4.68
C MET A 91 11.72 14.84 -3.57
N PRO A 92 11.72 13.57 -3.13
CA PRO A 92 10.88 13.14 -2.01
C PRO A 92 11.16 13.92 -0.74
N SER A 93 10.10 14.26 -0.01
CA SER A 93 10.16 14.85 1.33
C SER A 93 9.57 13.89 2.36
N THR A 94 9.70 14.21 3.65
CA THR A 94 9.08 13.47 4.75
C THR A 94 7.56 13.61 4.81
N GLU A 95 6.96 14.48 3.99
CA GLU A 95 5.49 14.69 3.98
C GLU A 95 4.75 13.67 3.11
N VAL A 96 5.47 12.82 2.37
CA VAL A 96 4.88 11.90 1.40
C VAL A 96 5.22 10.45 1.76
N LEU A 97 4.38 9.50 1.34
CA LEU A 97 4.75 8.08 1.42
C LEU A 97 5.31 7.61 0.09
N LEU A 98 6.54 7.10 0.13
CA LEU A 98 7.16 6.42 -1.00
C LEU A 98 6.73 4.96 -1.02
N SER A 99 6.20 4.51 -2.14
CA SER A 99 5.76 3.14 -2.33
C SER A 99 6.23 2.57 -3.66
N GLY A 100 6.04 1.27 -3.85
CA GLY A 100 6.49 0.57 -5.03
C GLY A 100 8.00 0.75 -5.24
N SER A 101 8.42 1.06 -6.47
CA SER A 101 9.83 1.28 -6.78
C SER A 101 10.42 2.51 -6.06
N GLY A 102 9.59 3.43 -5.56
CA GLY A 102 10.00 4.52 -4.69
C GLY A 102 10.54 4.02 -3.35
N ALA A 103 9.86 3.07 -2.72
CA ALA A 103 10.32 2.45 -1.48
C ALA A 103 11.57 1.58 -1.70
N LEU A 104 11.67 0.90 -2.84
CA LEU A 104 12.88 0.13 -3.18
C LEU A 104 14.12 0.98 -3.36
N TRP A 105 13.96 2.19 -3.89
CA TRP A 105 15.06 3.14 -3.99
C TRP A 105 15.54 3.56 -2.61
N VAL A 106 14.62 3.80 -1.66
CA VAL A 106 14.97 4.11 -0.27
C VAL A 106 15.86 3.03 0.33
N ILE A 107 15.53 1.75 0.15
CA ILE A 107 16.35 0.63 0.64
C ILE A 107 17.57 0.30 -0.22
N GLY A 108 17.77 0.99 -1.34
CA GLY A 108 18.93 0.79 -2.22
C GLY A 108 18.84 -0.46 -3.11
N LYS A 109 17.64 -1.03 -3.27
CA LYS A 109 17.40 -2.18 -4.18
C LYS A 109 17.31 -1.75 -5.65
N VAL A 110 17.02 -0.48 -5.90
CA VAL A 110 17.05 0.09 -7.25
C VAL A 110 17.82 1.41 -7.27
N VAL A 111 18.51 1.68 -8.37
CA VAL A 111 19.35 2.89 -8.54
C VAL A 111 18.50 4.15 -8.73
N SER A 112 17.31 4.03 -9.30
CA SER A 112 16.38 5.14 -9.53
C SER A 112 14.94 4.71 -9.24
N PRO A 113 14.13 5.55 -8.57
CA PRO A 113 12.71 5.30 -8.31
C PRO A 113 11.84 5.65 -9.53
N THR A 114 12.35 5.50 -10.77
CA THR A 114 11.64 5.96 -11.97
C THR A 114 10.26 5.32 -12.07
N GLY A 115 9.22 6.14 -12.12
CA GLY A 115 7.83 5.66 -12.15
C GLY A 115 7.30 5.19 -10.79
N GLY A 116 8.07 5.35 -9.72
CA GLY A 116 7.70 5.02 -8.34
C GLY A 116 6.45 5.76 -7.87
N ILE A 117 5.84 5.23 -6.81
CA ILE A 117 4.57 5.72 -6.30
C ILE A 117 4.83 6.68 -5.15
N VAL A 118 4.09 7.79 -5.18
CA VAL A 118 4.01 8.76 -4.08
C VAL A 118 2.56 8.87 -3.66
N TYR A 119 2.28 8.61 -2.38
CA TYR A 119 0.97 8.89 -1.79
C TYR A 119 0.97 10.22 -1.06
N LEU A 120 -0.12 10.97 -1.24
CA LEU A 120 -0.40 12.24 -0.56
C LEU A 120 -1.77 12.22 0.08
N GLU A 121 -1.91 12.85 1.24
CA GLU A 121 -3.20 12.98 1.91
C GLU A 121 -4.17 13.89 1.13
N LYS A 122 -3.66 14.96 0.48
CA LYS A 122 -4.51 15.99 -0.14
C LYS A 122 -4.06 16.35 -1.57
N PRO A 123 -5.00 16.62 -2.50
CA PRO A 123 -4.66 16.97 -3.88
C PRO A 123 -3.93 18.32 -4.03
N GLY A 124 -4.16 19.27 -3.12
CA GLY A 124 -3.55 20.61 -3.18
C GLY A 124 -2.02 20.61 -3.07
N ASP A 125 -1.47 19.57 -2.45
CA ASP A 125 -0.03 19.48 -2.16
C ASP A 125 0.79 19.08 -3.39
N ILE A 126 0.16 18.52 -4.43
CA ILE A 126 0.83 18.14 -5.70
C ILE A 126 1.61 19.31 -6.31
N SER A 127 1.04 20.53 -6.24
CA SER A 127 1.67 21.73 -6.78
C SER A 127 2.96 22.11 -6.06
N LYS A 128 3.02 21.89 -4.75
CA LYS A 128 4.16 22.22 -3.88
C LYS A 128 5.33 21.26 -4.06
N LEU A 129 5.07 20.04 -4.53
CA LEU A 129 6.10 19.02 -4.73
C LEU A 129 6.91 19.20 -6.01
N ARG A 130 6.40 19.97 -6.98
CA ARG A 130 7.09 20.21 -8.25
C ARG A 130 8.35 21.03 -8.02
N SER A 131 9.51 20.42 -8.23
CA SER A 131 10.80 21.11 -8.01
C SER A 131 11.70 21.17 -9.25
N GLY A 132 11.29 20.64 -10.40
CA GLY A 132 12.10 20.60 -11.64
C GLY A 132 13.37 19.72 -11.56
N ARG A 133 13.79 19.36 -10.34
CA ARG A 133 14.89 18.48 -9.95
C ARG A 133 14.33 17.19 -9.36
N GLY A 134 15.18 16.17 -9.20
CA GLY A 134 14.80 14.85 -8.67
C GLY A 134 14.23 13.89 -9.72
N HIS A 135 13.42 12.93 -9.27
CA HIS A 135 12.91 11.81 -10.07
C HIS A 135 11.44 11.99 -10.43
N THR A 136 10.98 11.30 -11.48
CA THR A 136 9.57 11.31 -11.88
C THR A 136 8.80 10.22 -11.13
N PHE A 137 7.82 10.65 -10.35
CA PHE A 137 6.91 9.79 -9.59
C PHE A 137 5.49 9.86 -10.14
N SER A 138 4.76 8.77 -9.97
CA SER A 138 3.30 8.71 -10.13
C SER A 138 2.66 9.07 -8.80
N ILE A 139 1.98 10.21 -8.75
CA ILE A 139 1.36 10.72 -7.53
C ILE A 139 -0.11 10.31 -7.46
N TYR A 140 -0.49 9.76 -6.31
CA TYR A 140 -1.86 9.41 -5.97
C TYR A 140 -2.27 10.12 -4.68
N THR A 141 -3.39 10.85 -4.72
CA THR A 141 -4.06 11.24 -3.48
C THR A 141 -4.71 10.01 -2.87
N TYR A 142 -4.49 9.79 -1.58
CA TYR A 142 -4.91 8.58 -0.90
C TYR A 142 -5.68 8.84 0.38
N ASP A 143 -6.32 7.77 0.83
CA ASP A 143 -6.99 7.67 2.12
C ASP A 143 -6.00 7.96 3.26
N ASP A 144 -6.36 8.85 4.19
CA ASP A 144 -5.54 9.22 5.35
C ASP A 144 -5.19 8.02 6.24
N PHE A 145 -6.01 6.97 6.19
CA PHE A 145 -5.81 5.73 6.94
C PHE A 145 -4.42 5.11 6.72
N VAL A 146 -3.88 5.14 5.49
CA VAL A 146 -2.55 4.56 5.22
C VAL A 146 -1.44 5.29 5.98
N PHE A 147 -1.58 6.61 6.16
CA PHE A 147 -0.57 7.44 6.81
C PHE A 147 -0.44 7.15 8.30
N ARG A 148 -1.47 6.57 8.91
CA ARG A 148 -1.47 6.11 10.32
C ARG A 148 -0.54 4.93 10.57
N PHE A 149 -0.22 4.17 9.51
CA PHE A 149 0.69 3.02 9.55
C PHE A 149 2.00 3.28 8.79
N ALA A 150 2.31 4.55 8.53
CA ALA A 150 3.55 4.90 7.85
C ALA A 150 4.76 4.55 8.72
N LYS A 151 5.75 3.90 8.10
CA LYS A 151 7.05 3.61 8.74
C LYS A 151 8.10 4.61 8.26
N GLU A 152 9.00 5.03 9.16
CA GLU A 152 10.17 5.80 8.77
C GLU A 152 11.32 4.88 8.38
N LEU A 153 11.95 5.17 7.24
CA LEU A 153 13.05 4.39 6.70
C LEU A 153 14.05 5.32 6.02
N ARG A 154 15.26 5.38 6.56
CA ARG A 154 16.38 6.20 6.04
C ARG A 154 15.99 7.66 5.77
N GLY A 155 15.19 8.26 6.65
CA GLY A 155 14.73 9.66 6.53
C GLY A 155 13.57 9.88 5.57
N PHE A 156 12.96 8.81 5.04
CA PHE A 156 11.74 8.86 4.23
C PHE A 156 10.61 8.10 4.93
N ARG A 157 9.37 8.35 4.53
CA ARG A 157 8.22 7.57 4.99
C ARG A 157 7.78 6.60 3.90
N ILE A 158 7.41 5.39 4.30
CA ILE A 158 6.84 4.36 3.43
C ILE A 158 5.51 3.88 4.03
N PRO A 159 4.55 3.40 3.22
CA PRO A 159 3.38 2.72 3.76
C PRO A 159 3.79 1.33 4.31
N PRO A 160 2.87 0.60 4.96
CA PRO A 160 3.04 -0.80 5.32
C PRO A 160 3.68 -1.63 4.21
N TRP A 161 4.59 -2.54 4.58
CA TRP A 161 5.31 -3.35 3.60
C TRP A 161 4.38 -4.17 2.70
N GLY A 162 3.24 -4.65 3.21
CA GLY A 162 2.24 -5.34 2.40
C GLY A 162 1.72 -4.46 1.25
N MET A 163 1.54 -3.16 1.50
CA MET A 163 1.12 -2.20 0.48
C MET A 163 2.25 -1.88 -0.50
N VAL A 164 3.48 -1.72 -0.01
CA VAL A 164 4.66 -1.53 -0.88
C VAL A 164 4.81 -2.68 -1.86
N LEU A 165 4.73 -3.91 -1.35
CA LEU A 165 4.85 -5.13 -2.14
C LEU A 165 3.68 -5.28 -3.14
N ALA A 166 2.46 -4.98 -2.72
CA ALA A 166 1.29 -4.98 -3.61
C ALA A 166 1.44 -3.93 -4.73
N ASP A 167 1.95 -2.74 -4.40
CA ASP A 167 2.22 -1.68 -5.38
C ASP A 167 3.28 -2.09 -6.40
N LEU A 168 4.35 -2.76 -5.95
CA LEU A 168 5.40 -3.27 -6.84
C LEU A 168 4.86 -4.23 -7.90
N LEU A 169 4.03 -5.19 -7.48
CA LEU A 169 3.39 -6.15 -8.37
C LEU A 169 2.37 -5.46 -9.29
N ALA A 170 1.60 -4.49 -8.76
CA ALA A 170 0.63 -3.74 -9.53
C ALA A 170 1.30 -2.86 -10.62
N GLN A 171 2.51 -2.34 -10.35
CA GLN A 171 3.34 -1.63 -11.33
C GLN A 171 3.95 -2.55 -12.41
N GLY A 172 3.74 -3.88 -12.33
CA GLY A 172 4.26 -4.84 -13.30
C GLY A 172 5.74 -5.18 -13.11
N MET A 173 6.28 -4.98 -11.91
CA MET A 173 7.68 -5.23 -11.66
C MET A 173 8.00 -6.73 -11.57
N TYR A 174 9.23 -7.11 -11.95
CA TYR A 174 9.70 -8.48 -12.06
C TYR A 174 9.51 -9.30 -10.79
N THR A 175 9.03 -10.53 -10.96
CA THR A 175 8.82 -11.53 -9.90
C THR A 175 10.06 -11.73 -9.03
N ARG A 176 11.27 -11.81 -9.62
CA ARG A 176 12.50 -12.05 -8.86
C ARG A 176 12.83 -10.96 -7.83
N LEU A 177 12.70 -9.68 -8.20
CA LEU A 177 12.95 -8.57 -7.27
C LEU A 177 11.87 -8.50 -6.19
N PHE A 178 10.62 -8.82 -6.56
CA PHE A 178 9.56 -8.99 -5.58
C PHE A 178 9.88 -10.09 -4.56
N GLU A 179 10.30 -11.29 -5.00
CA GLU A 179 10.65 -12.39 -4.09
C GLU A 179 11.74 -11.98 -3.10
N GLU A 180 12.82 -11.37 -3.60
CA GLU A 180 13.94 -10.94 -2.77
C GLU A 180 13.49 -9.95 -1.68
N VAL A 181 12.72 -8.93 -2.06
CA VAL A 181 12.21 -7.93 -1.10
C VAL A 181 11.20 -8.57 -0.15
N PHE A 182 10.31 -9.42 -0.65
CA PHE A 182 9.32 -10.13 0.18
C PHE A 182 10.02 -10.95 1.26
N GLU A 183 11.05 -11.73 0.92
CA GLU A 183 11.81 -12.49 1.90
C GLU A 183 12.51 -11.57 2.92
N GLU A 184 13.13 -10.49 2.46
CA GLU A 184 13.81 -9.54 3.34
C GLU A 184 12.86 -8.90 4.35
N VAL A 185 11.70 -8.40 3.91
CA VAL A 185 10.82 -7.61 4.78
C VAL A 185 9.81 -8.46 5.55
N VAL A 186 9.45 -9.65 5.05
CA VAL A 186 8.43 -10.51 5.67
C VAL A 186 9.04 -11.63 6.52
N ARG A 187 10.19 -12.21 6.12
CA ARG A 187 10.80 -13.32 6.88
C ARG A 187 11.82 -12.86 7.91
N ASN A 188 12.58 -11.80 7.64
CA ASN A 188 13.64 -11.35 8.55
C ASN A 188 13.15 -10.31 9.58
N GLY A 189 11.84 -10.16 9.75
CA GLY A 189 11.24 -9.24 10.73
C GLY A 189 11.50 -7.78 10.38
N GLY A 190 11.04 -7.34 9.20
CA GLY A 190 11.16 -5.96 8.70
C GLY A 190 10.35 -4.93 9.49
N ASP A 191 10.70 -4.81 10.78
CA ASP A 191 10.37 -3.71 11.68
C ASP A 191 11.58 -2.78 11.83
#